data_AF-A0A1F6K8N6-F1
#
_entry.id   AF-A0A1F6K8N6-F1
#
_cell.length_a   1.000
_cell.length_b   1.000
_cell.length_c   1.000
_cell.angle_alpha   90.00
_cell.angle_beta   90.00
_cell.angle_gamma   90.00
#
_symmetry.space_group_name_H-M   'P 1'
#
loop_
_entity.id
_entity.type
_entity.pdbx_description
1 polymer ?
#
loop_
_entity_poly.entity_id
_entity_poly.type
_entity_poly.pdbx_seq_one_letter_code
_entity_poly.pdbx_strand_id
1 'polypeptide(L)'
;MNMEKLFYFLGAHKTMLLFAITGAALVSLFWAFFIFNKRQNIPDQSLPFPTAYPSAQKPSPSQVPFQAVETSPQNNEKNVYPGEIEVSIFTNVYIQSNKSFILEFSPPLPYYFKITNTFPAKQVIAKIYGGLQTNTTYTAVLKDSFGKTVYSWNFTTSITPAQSSSSLQVDKEKAYLEKYYPLVDYTPYKTGSFDIVYKTKSTLEVKMKISDREKVKQEVIDWIKSHGVDPTTHSINYINSF
;
A
#
# COMPACT_ATOMS: atom_id res chain seq x y z
N MET A 1 -4.14 -8.47 72.35
CA MET A 1 -3.62 -9.85 72.24
C MET A 1 -3.75 -10.24 70.77
N ASN A 2 -2.85 -9.87 69.86
CA ASN A 2 -1.39 -10.04 69.75
C ASN A 2 -0.95 -11.46 69.37
N MET A 3 -0.71 -11.63 68.07
CA MET A 3 0.43 -12.30 67.40
C MET A 3 0.35 -11.77 65.95
N GLU A 4 0.93 -10.63 65.58
CA GLU A 4 2.36 -10.29 65.55
C GLU A 4 3.27 -11.40 64.98
N LYS A 5 4.01 -11.00 63.94
CA LYS A 5 5.21 -11.60 63.34
C LYS A 5 4.98 -12.68 62.28
N LEU A 6 5.08 -12.26 61.02
CA LEU A 6 6.31 -12.48 60.26
C LEU A 6 6.43 -11.49 59.07
N PHE A 7 7.20 -10.44 59.30
CA PHE A 7 8.07 -9.67 58.38
C PHE A 7 7.50 -9.24 57.00
N TYR A 8 6.98 -8.02 56.87
CA TYR A 8 7.77 -6.83 56.47
C TYR A 8 9.20 -6.73 57.04
N PHE A 9 10.19 -6.78 56.15
CA PHE A 9 11.59 -6.31 56.28
C PHE A 9 12.09 -6.26 54.83
N LEU A 10 12.60 -5.21 54.19
CA LEU A 10 12.97 -3.83 54.45
C LEU A 10 12.75 -3.13 53.09
N GLY A 11 12.30 -1.89 52.98
CA GLY A 11 12.90 -0.73 53.64
C GLY A 11 13.59 0.10 52.56
N ALA A 12 12.89 1.16 52.15
CA ALA A 12 13.40 2.21 51.29
C ALA A 12 14.66 2.86 51.86
N HIS A 13 15.67 3.03 51.01
CA HIS A 13 16.84 3.92 51.13
C HIS A 13 17.68 3.61 49.88
N LYS A 14 18.16 4.52 49.04
CA LYS A 14 18.67 5.87 49.24
C LYS A 14 18.91 6.50 47.86
N THR A 15 18.61 7.80 47.76
CA THR A 15 19.45 8.85 47.17
C THR A 15 20.66 8.48 46.29
N MET A 16 20.81 9.20 45.18
CA MET A 16 22.07 9.68 44.58
C MET A 16 23.18 8.65 44.32
N LEU A 17 23.49 8.44 43.03
CA LEU A 17 24.90 8.41 42.62
C LEU A 17 25.06 9.05 41.24
N LEU A 18 25.49 10.31 41.29
CA LEU A 18 26.14 11.06 40.24
C LEU A 18 27.64 10.68 40.26
N PHE A 19 28.27 10.71 39.09
CA PHE A 19 29.71 10.57 38.80
C PHE A 19 30.33 9.16 38.84
N ALA A 20 30.76 8.68 37.67
CA ALA A 20 32.19 8.52 37.34
C ALA A 20 32.40 7.68 36.07
N ILE A 21 32.37 8.31 34.87
CA ILE A 21 33.29 7.95 33.77
C ILE A 21 33.65 9.24 33.03
N THR A 22 34.52 10.03 33.65
CA THR A 22 35.46 10.91 32.95
C THR A 22 36.83 10.24 33.07
N GLY A 23 37.54 10.04 31.94
CA GLY A 23 38.98 9.75 32.02
C GLY A 23 39.58 8.79 30.99
N ALA A 24 39.46 9.11 29.71
CA ALA A 24 40.53 8.88 28.73
C ALA A 24 40.39 9.99 27.67
N ALA A 25 40.88 11.20 27.97
CA ALA A 25 42.20 11.68 27.52
C ALA A 25 42.26 11.75 25.97
N LEU A 26 41.98 12.92 25.39
CA LEU A 26 43.00 13.94 25.07
C LEU A 26 44.15 13.41 24.21
N VAL A 27 43.91 13.25 22.89
CA VAL A 27 44.88 13.49 21.81
C VAL A 27 44.04 13.78 20.56
N SER A 28 43.82 15.01 20.10
CA SER A 28 44.62 15.60 19.01
C SER A 28 44.01 16.97 18.66
N LEU A 29 44.36 18.01 19.40
CA LEU A 29 44.04 19.41 19.08
C LEU A 29 45.33 20.17 18.81
N PHE A 30 46.18 19.66 17.92
CA PHE A 30 47.40 20.31 17.46
C PHE A 30 47.75 19.68 16.12
N TRP A 31 47.60 20.42 15.01
CA TRP A 31 48.25 20.27 13.67
C TRP A 31 47.45 21.02 12.58
N ALA A 32 46.96 22.22 12.87
CA ALA A 32 46.44 23.13 11.83
C ALA A 32 46.89 24.59 12.03
N PHE A 33 47.95 24.79 12.81
CA PHE A 33 48.71 26.04 12.89
C PHE A 33 50.17 25.66 12.64
N PHE A 34 50.81 26.34 11.69
CA PHE A 34 52.17 26.11 11.19
C PHE A 34 52.33 25.11 10.04
N ILE A 35 51.81 25.45 8.86
CA ILE A 35 52.68 25.48 7.67
C ILE A 35 52.52 26.85 7.00
N PHE A 36 53.46 27.71 7.37
CA PHE A 36 54.20 28.61 6.50
C PHE A 36 53.43 29.48 5.50
N ASN A 37 53.16 30.67 6.01
CA ASN A 37 53.25 31.93 5.31
C ASN A 37 54.52 32.00 4.43
N LYS A 38 54.36 31.87 3.10
CA LYS A 38 55.32 32.35 2.10
C LYS A 38 54.65 32.50 0.73
N ARG A 39 53.74 33.48 0.58
CA ARG A 39 53.39 33.98 -0.75
C ARG A 39 54.52 34.91 -1.21
N GLN A 40 55.33 34.43 -2.16
CA GLN A 40 56.22 35.30 -2.91
C GLN A 40 55.41 36.03 -3.99
N ASN A 41 55.56 37.35 -4.03
CA ASN A 41 55.18 38.22 -5.15
C ASN A 41 55.97 37.84 -6.40
N ILE A 42 55.29 37.48 -7.48
CA ILE A 42 55.83 37.43 -8.85
C ILE A 42 54.73 37.97 -9.80
N PRO A 43 55.07 38.83 -10.78
CA PRO A 43 54.17 39.85 -11.32
C PRO A 43 53.16 39.35 -12.37
N ASP A 44 52.13 40.18 -12.55
CA ASP A 44 51.08 40.11 -13.56
C ASP A 44 51.65 39.88 -14.97
N GLN A 45 51.27 38.77 -15.59
CA GLN A 45 51.37 38.56 -17.04
C GLN A 45 49.99 38.14 -17.54
N SER A 46 49.22 39.12 -18.00
CA SER A 46 48.04 38.91 -18.82
C SER A 46 48.46 38.30 -20.16
N LEU A 47 48.10 37.04 -20.39
CA LEU A 47 48.14 36.43 -21.72
C LEU A 47 46.70 36.21 -22.22
N PRO A 48 46.42 36.49 -23.50
CA PRO A 48 45.07 36.51 -24.04
C PRO A 48 44.47 35.11 -24.16
N PHE A 49 43.17 35.03 -23.88
CA PHE A 49 42.34 33.81 -23.93
C PHE A 49 42.42 33.07 -25.27
N PRO A 50 42.53 31.73 -25.24
CA PRO A 50 41.93 30.88 -26.25
C PRO A 50 40.54 30.41 -25.79
N THR A 51 39.60 30.54 -26.72
CA THR A 51 38.20 30.14 -26.69
C THR A 51 37.93 28.70 -26.23
N ALA A 52 36.88 28.55 -25.42
CA ALA A 52 36.03 27.38 -25.23
C ALA A 52 36.71 26.04 -24.89
N TYR A 53 36.78 25.73 -23.60
CA TYR A 53 36.77 24.33 -23.16
C TYR A 53 35.33 23.81 -23.27
N PRO A 54 35.03 22.72 -24.00
CA PRO A 54 33.76 22.04 -23.81
C PRO A 54 33.71 21.57 -22.36
N SER A 55 32.72 22.06 -21.62
CA SER A 55 32.40 21.55 -20.29
C SER A 55 32.21 20.05 -20.42
N ALA A 56 33.19 19.28 -19.97
CA ALA A 56 33.03 17.85 -19.76
C ALA A 56 31.94 17.72 -18.69
N GLN A 57 30.69 17.53 -19.13
CA GLN A 57 29.62 17.07 -18.28
C GLN A 57 30.12 15.78 -17.64
N LYS A 58 30.46 15.85 -16.36
CA LYS A 58 30.61 14.69 -15.49
C LYS A 58 29.38 13.81 -15.73
N PRO A 59 29.53 12.54 -16.18
CA PRO A 59 28.37 11.70 -16.42
C PRO A 59 27.58 11.64 -15.11
N SER A 60 26.33 12.09 -15.18
CA SER A 60 25.37 11.90 -14.09
C SER A 60 25.39 10.41 -13.73
N PRO A 61 25.49 10.03 -12.45
CA PRO A 61 25.44 8.62 -12.09
C PRO A 61 24.17 8.06 -12.72
N SER A 62 24.33 7.07 -13.60
CA SER A 62 23.22 6.41 -14.27
C SER A 62 22.29 5.85 -13.20
N GLN A 63 21.30 6.64 -12.77
CA GLN A 63 20.28 6.19 -11.85
C GLN A 63 19.56 5.07 -12.58
N VAL A 64 19.72 3.84 -12.07
CA VAL A 64 19.01 2.68 -12.57
C VAL A 64 17.52 3.05 -12.59
N PRO A 65 16.85 3.02 -13.76
CA PRO A 65 15.48 3.47 -13.86
C PRO A 65 14.58 2.59 -12.99
N PHE A 66 13.64 3.19 -12.28
CA PHE A 66 12.63 2.46 -11.51
C PHE A 66 11.86 1.51 -12.42
N GLN A 67 11.88 0.22 -12.10
CA GLN A 67 11.18 -0.83 -12.84
C GLN A 67 10.66 -1.89 -11.88
N ALA A 68 9.56 -2.52 -12.26
CA ALA A 68 9.14 -3.78 -11.65
C ALA A 68 10.00 -4.91 -12.22
N VAL A 69 10.42 -5.84 -11.37
CA VAL A 69 11.19 -7.04 -11.75
C VAL A 69 10.33 -8.30 -11.73
N GLU A 70 9.33 -8.33 -10.87
CA GLU A 70 8.43 -9.46 -10.69
C GLU A 70 7.10 -9.00 -10.13
N THR A 71 6.01 -9.67 -10.51
CA THR A 71 4.68 -9.43 -9.97
C THR A 71 3.99 -10.73 -9.59
N SER A 72 3.10 -10.63 -8.61
CA SER A 72 2.09 -11.64 -8.31
C SER A 72 0.75 -10.91 -8.21
N PRO A 73 -0.29 -11.27 -8.97
CA PRO A 73 -0.26 -12.24 -10.08
C PRO A 73 0.77 -11.89 -11.16
N GLN A 74 1.30 -12.91 -11.83
CA GLN A 74 2.25 -12.78 -12.93
C GLN A 74 1.57 -12.22 -14.19
N ASN A 75 2.36 -11.66 -15.09
CA ASN A 75 1.83 -11.15 -16.35
C ASN A 75 1.20 -12.28 -17.19
N ASN A 76 -0.05 -12.07 -17.61
CA ASN A 76 -0.92 -13.01 -18.31
C ASN A 76 -1.36 -14.23 -17.48
N GLU A 77 -1.20 -14.20 -16.15
CA GLU A 77 -1.68 -15.27 -15.27
C GLU A 77 -3.20 -15.45 -15.45
N LYS A 78 -3.64 -16.72 -15.52
CA LYS A 78 -5.03 -17.10 -15.74
C LYS A 78 -5.58 -17.80 -14.51
N ASN A 79 -6.89 -17.80 -14.38
CA ASN A 79 -7.62 -18.42 -13.27
C ASN A 79 -7.26 -17.83 -11.90
N VAL A 80 -6.93 -16.53 -11.86
CA VAL A 80 -6.69 -15.82 -10.60
C VAL A 80 -7.97 -15.77 -9.77
N TYR A 81 -7.84 -16.00 -8.47
CA TYR A 81 -8.99 -15.98 -7.59
C TYR A 81 -9.68 -14.59 -7.56
N PRO A 82 -11.01 -14.47 -7.72
CA PRO A 82 -11.71 -13.18 -7.80
C PRO A 82 -12.09 -12.56 -6.44
N GLY A 83 -11.82 -13.22 -5.31
CA GLY A 83 -12.04 -12.65 -3.97
C GLY A 83 -10.80 -11.94 -3.41
N GLU A 84 -10.38 -12.25 -2.17
CA GLU A 84 -9.25 -11.53 -1.57
C GLU A 84 -7.94 -11.95 -2.25
N ILE A 85 -7.25 -11.00 -2.88
CA ILE A 85 -5.94 -11.24 -3.47
C ILE A 85 -4.92 -10.23 -3.00
N GLU A 86 -3.68 -10.70 -2.89
CA GLU A 86 -2.53 -9.84 -2.66
C GLU A 86 -1.81 -9.62 -3.99
N VAL A 87 -1.76 -8.37 -4.43
CA VAL A 87 -0.94 -7.95 -5.57
C VAL A 87 0.41 -7.49 -5.06
N SER A 88 1.44 -8.28 -5.34
CA SER A 88 2.84 -7.99 -5.01
C SER A 88 3.60 -7.50 -6.24
N ILE A 89 4.40 -6.46 -6.07
CA ILE A 89 5.26 -5.89 -7.12
C ILE A 89 6.66 -5.74 -6.54
N PHE A 90 7.62 -6.51 -7.03
CA PHE A 90 9.02 -6.37 -6.65
C PHE A 90 9.70 -5.36 -7.58
N THR A 91 10.57 -4.52 -7.02
CA THR A 91 11.19 -3.41 -7.75
C THR A 91 12.72 -3.47 -7.68
N ASN A 92 13.37 -3.00 -8.74
CA ASN A 92 14.84 -3.00 -8.83
C ASN A 92 15.50 -1.95 -7.91
N VAL A 93 14.74 -0.92 -7.51
CA VAL A 93 15.17 0.14 -6.58
C VAL A 93 14.24 0.22 -5.36
N TYR A 94 14.75 0.83 -4.28
CA TYR A 94 13.97 1.05 -3.06
C TYR A 94 12.90 2.13 -3.26
N ILE A 95 11.69 1.81 -2.83
CA ILE A 95 10.58 2.73 -2.71
C ILE A 95 10.71 3.47 -1.39
N GLN A 96 10.75 4.79 -1.47
CA GLN A 96 11.04 5.66 -0.31
C GLN A 96 9.76 6.14 0.40
N SER A 97 8.63 6.15 -0.31
CA SER A 97 7.33 6.55 0.23
C SER A 97 6.18 6.08 -0.65
N ASN A 98 4.95 6.23 -0.15
CA ASN A 98 3.72 6.00 -0.93
C ASN A 98 3.49 7.03 -2.05
N LYS A 99 4.27 8.13 -2.08
CA LYS A 99 4.25 9.12 -3.17
C LYS A 99 5.26 8.82 -4.28
N SER A 100 6.10 7.79 -4.10
CA SER A 100 7.17 7.45 -5.04
C SER A 100 6.66 6.72 -6.30
N PHE A 101 5.40 6.27 -6.31
CA PHE A 101 4.81 5.55 -7.42
C PHE A 101 3.30 5.80 -7.48
N ILE A 102 2.71 5.47 -8.62
CA ILE A 102 1.26 5.43 -8.81
C ILE A 102 0.91 4.02 -9.32
N LEU A 103 -0.13 3.42 -8.75
CA LEU A 103 -0.64 2.11 -9.16
C LEU A 103 -2.09 2.26 -9.61
N GLU A 104 -2.37 1.88 -10.85
CA GLU A 104 -3.70 1.96 -11.47
C GLU A 104 -4.13 0.57 -11.95
N PHE A 105 -5.44 0.35 -12.03
CA PHE A 105 -6.04 -0.88 -12.53
C PHE A 105 -7.17 -0.58 -13.52
N SER A 106 -7.31 -1.43 -14.54
CA SER A 106 -8.38 -1.40 -15.53
C SER A 106 -8.91 -2.82 -15.83
N PRO A 107 -10.22 -3.12 -15.68
CA PRO A 107 -11.28 -2.25 -15.17
C PRO A 107 -10.95 -1.70 -13.77
N PRO A 108 -11.49 -0.52 -13.40
CA PRO A 108 -11.24 0.05 -12.09
C PRO A 108 -11.65 -0.94 -11.01
N LEU A 109 -10.76 -1.16 -10.05
CA LEU A 109 -11.04 -2.00 -8.89
C LEU A 109 -12.12 -1.35 -8.01
N PRO A 110 -12.89 -2.16 -7.25
CA PRO A 110 -13.70 -1.62 -6.16
C PRO A 110 -12.78 -0.91 -5.15
N TYR A 111 -13.32 0.10 -4.45
CA TYR A 111 -12.56 1.02 -3.57
C TYR A 111 -11.85 0.38 -2.34
N TYR A 112 -11.71 -0.95 -2.27
CA TYR A 112 -11.12 -1.73 -1.16
C TYR A 112 -9.77 -2.28 -1.57
N PHE A 113 -8.89 -1.40 -2.00
CA PHE A 113 -7.47 -1.72 -2.09
C PHE A 113 -6.72 -0.98 -0.97
N LYS A 114 -5.88 -1.70 -0.23
CA LYS A 114 -4.95 -1.10 0.73
C LYS A 114 -3.54 -1.38 0.27
N ILE A 115 -2.77 -0.32 0.05
CA ILE A 115 -1.32 -0.44 -0.11
C ILE A 115 -0.72 -0.55 1.29
N THR A 116 -0.11 -1.69 1.57
CA THR A 116 0.68 -1.90 2.79
C THR A 116 2.15 -1.95 2.39
N ASN A 117 2.91 -0.94 2.79
CA ASN A 117 4.35 -0.91 2.57
C ASN A 117 5.06 -0.28 3.76
N THR A 118 6.12 -0.92 4.25
CA THR A 118 7.02 -0.39 5.27
C THR A 118 8.23 0.22 4.58
N PHE A 119 8.32 1.54 4.55
CA PHE A 119 9.37 2.24 3.82
C PHE A 119 10.69 2.32 4.61
N PRO A 120 11.86 2.21 3.94
CA PRO A 120 12.04 1.91 2.51
C PRO A 120 11.93 0.41 2.21
N ALA A 121 11.37 0.04 1.06
CA ALA A 121 11.24 -1.37 0.64
C ALA A 121 11.43 -1.56 -0.87
N LYS A 122 11.78 -2.79 -1.29
CA LYS A 122 11.82 -3.21 -2.70
C LYS A 122 10.55 -3.91 -3.17
N GLN A 123 9.46 -3.78 -2.41
CA GLN A 123 8.20 -4.46 -2.69
C GLN A 123 7.05 -3.49 -2.43
N VAL A 124 6.06 -3.46 -3.33
CA VAL A 124 4.73 -2.90 -3.08
C VAL A 124 3.78 -4.05 -2.88
N ILE A 125 2.98 -3.99 -1.81
CA ILE A 125 1.89 -4.93 -1.57
C ILE A 125 0.58 -4.16 -1.61
N ALA A 126 -0.30 -4.50 -2.55
CA ALA A 126 -1.66 -4.01 -2.64
C ALA A 126 -2.63 -5.16 -2.34
N LYS A 127 -3.34 -5.08 -1.22
CA LYS A 127 -4.37 -6.06 -0.86
C LYS A 127 -5.71 -5.63 -1.44
N ILE A 128 -6.29 -6.48 -2.27
CA ILE A 128 -7.61 -6.30 -2.88
C ILE A 128 -8.56 -7.19 -2.09
N TYR A 129 -9.50 -6.58 -1.36
CA TYR A 129 -10.38 -7.31 -0.44
C TYR A 129 -11.64 -7.88 -1.11
N GLY A 130 -11.52 -8.35 -2.36
CA GLY A 130 -12.62 -8.88 -3.17
C GLY A 130 -13.31 -7.87 -4.08
N GLY A 131 -14.39 -8.34 -4.72
CA GLY A 131 -15.17 -7.58 -5.70
C GLY A 131 -14.56 -7.56 -7.10
N LEU A 132 -13.58 -8.43 -7.38
CA LEU A 132 -13.17 -8.67 -8.77
C LEU A 132 -14.28 -9.45 -9.47
N GLN A 133 -14.56 -9.08 -10.71
CA GLN A 133 -15.50 -9.80 -11.55
C GLN A 133 -14.87 -11.12 -11.98
N THR A 134 -15.65 -12.20 -11.99
CA THR A 134 -15.23 -13.50 -12.56
C THR A 134 -14.96 -13.37 -14.06
N ASN A 135 -14.08 -14.21 -14.60
CA ASN A 135 -13.74 -14.26 -16.02
C ASN A 135 -13.39 -12.88 -16.61
N THR A 136 -12.67 -12.05 -15.83
CA THR A 136 -12.36 -10.66 -16.19
C THR A 136 -10.86 -10.46 -16.19
N THR A 137 -10.36 -9.83 -17.25
CA THR A 137 -8.94 -9.48 -17.34
C THR A 137 -8.72 -8.10 -16.75
N TYR A 138 -7.92 -8.03 -15.70
CA TYR A 138 -7.47 -6.80 -15.05
C TYR A 138 -6.07 -6.47 -15.54
N THR A 139 -5.88 -5.23 -16.00
CA THR A 139 -4.59 -4.64 -16.32
C THR A 139 -4.16 -3.75 -15.17
N ALA A 140 -2.98 -3.99 -14.62
CA ALA A 140 -2.35 -3.14 -13.61
C ALA A 140 -1.21 -2.34 -14.25
N VAL A 141 -1.15 -1.05 -13.93
CA VAL A 141 -0.15 -0.11 -14.46
C VAL A 141 0.59 0.53 -13.30
N LEU A 142 1.90 0.32 -13.26
CA LEU A 142 2.81 0.98 -12.35
C LEU A 142 3.44 2.18 -13.06
N LYS A 143 3.31 3.36 -12.46
CA LYS A 143 3.96 4.59 -12.92
C LYS A 143 4.92 5.10 -11.85
N ASP A 144 5.94 5.83 -12.29
CA ASP A 144 6.77 6.61 -11.38
C ASP A 144 5.99 7.83 -10.82
N SER A 145 6.63 8.58 -9.90
CA SER A 145 6.05 9.78 -9.31
C SER A 145 5.76 10.91 -10.31
N PHE A 146 6.30 10.83 -11.54
CA PHE A 146 6.05 11.79 -12.61
C PHE A 146 4.94 11.32 -13.56
N GLY A 147 4.32 10.17 -13.30
CA GLY A 147 3.24 9.62 -14.11
C GLY A 147 3.70 8.85 -15.34
N LYS A 148 5.00 8.61 -15.51
CA LYS A 148 5.50 7.78 -16.61
C LYS A 148 5.28 6.30 -16.27
N THR A 149 4.66 5.57 -17.19
CA THR A 149 4.53 4.12 -17.06
C THR A 149 5.90 3.45 -17.05
N VAL A 150 6.17 2.69 -15.99
CA VAL A 150 7.39 1.91 -15.83
C VAL A 150 7.15 0.42 -15.99
N TYR A 151 5.92 -0.04 -15.72
CA TYR A 151 5.54 -1.43 -15.92
C TYR A 151 4.02 -1.55 -16.10
N SER A 152 3.60 -2.54 -16.89
CA SER A 152 2.20 -2.86 -17.11
C SER A 152 2.07 -4.38 -17.25
N TRP A 153 1.12 -4.97 -16.54
CA TRP A 153 0.84 -6.39 -16.61
C TRP A 153 -0.66 -6.64 -16.51
N ASN A 154 -1.09 -7.82 -16.91
CA ASN A 154 -2.48 -8.22 -16.76
C ASN A 154 -2.60 -9.60 -16.12
N PHE A 155 -3.77 -9.87 -15.55
CA PHE A 155 -4.17 -11.19 -15.10
C PHE A 155 -5.67 -11.39 -15.33
N THR A 156 -6.09 -12.63 -15.51
CA THR A 156 -7.49 -13.00 -15.74
C THR A 156 -8.03 -13.81 -14.57
N THR A 157 -9.13 -13.35 -13.99
CA THR A 157 -9.79 -14.04 -12.89
C THR A 157 -10.47 -15.34 -13.34
N SER A 158 -10.64 -16.29 -12.42
CA SER A 158 -11.35 -17.54 -12.66
C SER A 158 -12.83 -17.30 -12.98
N ILE A 159 -13.45 -18.32 -13.59
CA ILE A 159 -14.88 -18.31 -13.92
C ILE A 159 -15.73 -18.58 -12.66
N THR A 160 -15.18 -19.28 -11.66
CA THR A 160 -15.88 -19.60 -10.39
C THR A 160 -15.12 -19.08 -9.17
N PRO A 161 -15.81 -18.48 -8.18
CA PRO A 161 -15.18 -17.99 -6.93
C PRO A 161 -14.67 -19.09 -5.99
N ALA A 162 -14.73 -20.37 -6.36
CA ALA A 162 -14.34 -21.49 -5.48
C ALA A 162 -12.91 -22.01 -5.73
N GLN A 163 -12.23 -21.54 -6.78
CA GLN A 163 -10.89 -22.02 -7.13
C GLN A 163 -9.80 -21.18 -6.44
N SER A 164 -9.65 -21.35 -5.12
CA SER A 164 -8.46 -20.87 -4.38
C SER A 164 -7.35 -21.94 -4.45
N SER A 165 -6.08 -21.51 -4.51
CA SER A 165 -4.92 -22.41 -4.52
C SER A 165 -4.47 -22.88 -3.12
N SER A 166 -5.12 -22.43 -2.03
CA SER A 166 -4.75 -22.79 -0.66
C SER A 166 -5.96 -23.00 0.27
N SER A 167 -6.14 -24.22 0.78
CA SER A 167 -7.22 -24.59 1.70
C SER A 167 -7.15 -23.89 3.07
N LEU A 168 -5.97 -23.50 3.55
CA LEU A 168 -5.81 -22.73 4.80
C LEU A 168 -6.18 -21.25 4.65
N GLN A 169 -6.17 -20.73 3.42
CA GLN A 169 -6.69 -19.40 3.12
C GLN A 169 -8.20 -19.44 2.95
N VAL A 170 -8.77 -20.53 2.42
CA VAL A 170 -10.21 -20.72 2.23
C VAL A 170 -11.02 -20.52 3.52
N ASP A 171 -10.59 -21.05 4.67
CA ASP A 171 -11.36 -20.90 5.92
C ASP A 171 -11.33 -19.45 6.47
N LYS A 172 -10.17 -18.80 6.40
CA LYS A 172 -10.02 -17.39 6.84
C LYS A 172 -10.72 -16.44 5.90
N GLU A 173 -10.67 -16.73 4.61
CA GLU A 173 -11.39 -16.02 3.56
C GLU A 173 -12.90 -16.20 3.70
N LYS A 174 -13.37 -17.43 3.91
CA LYS A 174 -14.78 -17.71 4.19
C LYS A 174 -15.25 -16.92 5.40
N ALA A 175 -14.51 -16.97 6.51
CA ALA A 175 -14.83 -16.18 7.70
C ALA A 175 -14.81 -14.66 7.42
N TYR A 176 -13.93 -14.18 6.55
CA TYR A 176 -13.85 -12.77 6.16
C TYR A 176 -15.02 -12.34 5.28
N LEU A 177 -15.39 -13.15 4.29
CA LEU A 177 -16.52 -12.93 3.39
C LEU A 177 -17.85 -13.04 4.13
N GLU A 178 -18.04 -14.07 4.97
CA GLU A 178 -19.22 -14.20 5.82
C GLU A 178 -19.39 -12.97 6.74
N LYS A 179 -18.27 -12.41 7.23
CA LYS A 179 -18.31 -11.27 8.14
C LYS A 179 -18.58 -9.93 7.45
N TYR A 180 -17.95 -9.67 6.30
CA TYR A 180 -17.95 -8.33 5.69
C TYR A 180 -18.68 -8.27 4.35
N TYR A 181 -18.95 -9.41 3.72
CA TYR A 181 -19.57 -9.53 2.40
C TYR A 181 -20.58 -10.68 2.36
N PRO A 182 -21.54 -10.77 3.30
CA PRO A 182 -22.43 -11.94 3.44
C PRO A 182 -23.38 -12.16 2.24
N LEU A 183 -23.39 -11.25 1.25
CA LEU A 183 -24.20 -11.35 0.03
C LEU A 183 -23.33 -11.56 -1.22
N VAL A 184 -22.03 -11.84 -1.07
CA VAL A 184 -21.07 -11.85 -2.19
C VAL A 184 -21.47 -12.85 -3.27
N ASP A 185 -21.98 -14.02 -2.88
CA ASP A 185 -22.44 -15.08 -3.79
C ASP A 185 -23.70 -14.71 -4.59
N TYR A 186 -24.42 -13.66 -4.16
CA TYR A 186 -25.63 -13.17 -4.81
C TYR A 186 -25.39 -11.86 -5.57
N THR A 187 -24.17 -11.33 -5.55
CA THR A 187 -23.80 -10.08 -6.24
C THR A 187 -22.79 -10.34 -7.37
N PRO A 188 -22.88 -9.62 -8.50
CA PRO A 188 -23.84 -8.57 -8.82
C PRO A 188 -25.26 -9.11 -9.05
N TYR A 189 -26.27 -8.41 -8.54
CA TYR A 189 -27.68 -8.72 -8.76
C TYR A 189 -28.29 -7.67 -9.69
N LYS A 190 -29.10 -8.09 -10.67
CA LYS A 190 -29.68 -7.18 -11.66
C LYS A 190 -31.15 -7.48 -11.89
N THR A 191 -31.95 -6.42 -11.97
CA THR A 191 -33.36 -6.45 -12.35
C THR A 191 -33.62 -5.42 -13.46
N GLY A 192 -34.85 -5.40 -13.97
CA GLY A 192 -35.30 -4.31 -14.85
C GLY A 192 -35.27 -2.94 -14.16
N SER A 193 -35.37 -2.91 -12.83
CA SER A 193 -35.54 -1.70 -12.02
C SER A 193 -34.25 -1.17 -11.41
N PHE A 194 -33.31 -2.05 -11.06
CA PHE A 194 -32.07 -1.68 -10.40
C PHE A 194 -30.98 -2.76 -10.53
N ASP A 195 -29.73 -2.38 -10.25
CA ASP A 195 -28.58 -3.28 -10.14
C ASP A 195 -27.91 -3.08 -8.76
N ILE A 196 -27.52 -4.17 -8.09
CA ILE A 196 -26.82 -4.16 -6.79
C ILE A 196 -25.42 -4.72 -6.97
N VAL A 197 -24.43 -4.02 -6.43
CA VAL A 197 -23.05 -4.49 -6.30
C VAL A 197 -22.50 -4.15 -4.92
N TYR A 198 -21.54 -4.92 -4.42
CA TYR A 198 -20.72 -4.43 -3.31
C TYR A 198 -19.88 -3.26 -3.78
N LYS A 199 -20.02 -2.15 -3.07
CA LYS A 199 -18.95 -1.18 -2.94
C LYS A 199 -18.06 -1.74 -1.84
N THR A 200 -18.21 -1.34 -0.58
CA THR A 200 -17.30 -1.63 0.55
C THR A 200 -17.67 -2.85 1.37
N LYS A 201 -16.81 -3.19 2.35
CA LYS A 201 -17.18 -4.02 3.50
C LYS A 201 -18.54 -3.58 4.02
N SER A 202 -19.52 -4.46 3.94
CA SER A 202 -20.88 -4.18 4.37
C SER A 202 -21.47 -2.93 3.72
N THR A 203 -21.11 -2.62 2.45
CA THR A 203 -21.67 -1.49 1.73
C THR A 203 -22.08 -1.87 0.32
N LEU A 204 -23.36 -1.74 0.04
CA LEU A 204 -23.94 -1.98 -1.28
C LEU A 204 -24.09 -0.66 -2.04
N GLU A 205 -23.82 -0.69 -3.34
CA GLU A 205 -24.21 0.34 -4.29
C GLU A 205 -25.38 -0.18 -5.12
N VAL A 206 -26.48 0.56 -5.12
CA VAL A 206 -27.71 0.25 -5.85
C VAL A 206 -27.87 1.28 -6.96
N LYS A 207 -27.74 0.85 -8.21
CA LYS A 207 -27.98 1.67 -9.40
C LYS A 207 -29.44 1.53 -9.81
N MET A 208 -30.23 2.59 -9.65
CA MET A 208 -31.67 2.58 -9.93
C MET A 208 -31.93 3.08 -11.36
N LYS A 209 -32.75 2.34 -12.11
CA LYS A 209 -33.17 2.68 -13.48
C LYS A 209 -34.57 3.32 -13.54
N ILE A 210 -35.34 3.26 -12.44
CA ILE A 210 -36.75 3.69 -12.36
C ILE A 210 -36.93 4.84 -11.36
N SER A 211 -38.01 5.63 -11.55
CA SER A 211 -38.38 6.82 -10.77
C SER A 211 -38.98 6.54 -9.38
N ASP A 212 -39.54 5.35 -9.12
CA ASP A 212 -40.13 4.98 -7.83
C ASP A 212 -39.08 4.48 -6.84
N ARG A 213 -38.39 5.46 -6.23
CA ARG A 213 -37.25 5.23 -5.34
C ARG A 213 -37.62 4.46 -4.08
N GLU A 214 -38.78 4.71 -3.48
CA GLU A 214 -39.15 4.07 -2.21
C GLU A 214 -39.51 2.60 -2.42
N LYS A 215 -40.16 2.28 -3.54
CA LYS A 215 -40.39 0.89 -3.92
C LYS A 215 -39.07 0.13 -4.14
N VAL A 216 -38.12 0.72 -4.87
CA VAL A 216 -36.80 0.09 -5.09
C VAL A 216 -36.04 -0.10 -3.78
N LYS A 217 -36.07 0.88 -2.87
CA LYS A 217 -35.47 0.73 -1.53
C LYS A 217 -36.05 -0.46 -0.79
N GLN A 218 -37.37 -0.61 -0.78
CA GLN A 218 -38.03 -1.72 -0.12
C GLN A 218 -37.67 -3.06 -0.77
N GLU A 219 -37.67 -3.14 -2.11
CA GLU A 219 -37.25 -4.34 -2.85
C GLU A 219 -35.80 -4.75 -2.52
N VAL A 220 -34.89 -3.79 -2.37
CA VAL A 220 -33.50 -4.05 -1.96
C VAL A 220 -33.44 -4.60 -0.53
N ILE A 221 -34.20 -4.02 0.41
CA ILE A 221 -34.25 -4.48 1.80
C ILE A 221 -34.81 -5.91 1.87
N ASP A 222 -35.87 -6.19 1.12
CA ASP A 222 -36.49 -7.51 1.08
C ASP A 222 -35.57 -8.53 0.41
N TRP A 223 -34.83 -8.14 -0.62
CA TRP A 223 -33.79 -8.96 -1.23
C TRP A 223 -32.65 -9.30 -0.25
N ILE A 224 -32.18 -8.35 0.56
CA ILE A 224 -31.16 -8.64 1.59
C ILE A 224 -31.70 -9.67 2.60
N LYS A 225 -32.94 -9.47 3.08
CA LYS A 225 -33.59 -10.38 4.04
C LYS A 225 -33.84 -11.77 3.48
N SER A 226 -34.20 -11.89 2.20
CA SER A 226 -34.49 -13.19 1.58
C SER A 226 -33.26 -14.10 1.51
N HIS A 227 -32.06 -13.53 1.59
CA HIS A 227 -30.79 -14.28 1.68
C HIS A 227 -30.33 -14.50 3.13
N GLY A 228 -31.19 -14.25 4.12
CA GLY A 228 -30.89 -14.49 5.54
C GLY A 228 -29.93 -13.48 6.16
N VAL A 229 -29.72 -12.32 5.51
CA VAL A 229 -28.82 -11.27 5.98
C VAL A 229 -29.65 -10.14 6.60
N ASP A 230 -29.19 -9.59 7.74
CA ASP A 230 -29.83 -8.43 8.35
C ASP A 230 -29.46 -7.16 7.56
N PRO A 231 -30.44 -6.44 6.96
CA PRO A 231 -30.17 -5.23 6.18
C PRO A 231 -29.49 -4.10 6.96
N THR A 232 -29.64 -4.08 8.29
CA THR A 232 -29.02 -3.06 9.15
C THR A 232 -27.51 -3.24 9.25
N THR A 233 -26.99 -4.41 8.89
CA THR A 233 -25.54 -4.66 8.83
C THR A 233 -24.87 -3.98 7.65
N HIS A 234 -25.65 -3.45 6.69
CA HIS A 234 -25.13 -2.81 5.47
C HIS A 234 -25.42 -1.30 5.42
N SER A 235 -24.45 -0.55 4.93
CA SER A 235 -24.68 0.79 4.37
C SER A 235 -25.13 0.65 2.91
N ILE A 236 -26.22 1.32 2.52
CA ILE A 236 -26.76 1.20 1.15
C ILE A 236 -26.72 2.55 0.45
N ASN A 237 -25.93 2.63 -0.62
CA ASN A 237 -25.77 3.82 -1.44
C ASN A 237 -26.64 3.71 -2.69
N TYR A 238 -27.70 4.50 -2.77
CA TYR A 238 -28.57 4.56 -3.94
C TYR A 238 -28.10 5.62 -4.92
N ILE A 239 -27.84 5.24 -6.16
CA ILE A 239 -27.47 6.14 -7.25
C ILE A 239 -28.45 5.98 -8.43
N ASN A 240 -28.76 7.08 -9.12
CA ASN A 240 -29.60 7.03 -10.31
C ASN A 240 -28.74 6.70 -11.54
N SER A 241 -29.19 5.75 -12.35
CA SER A 241 -28.68 5.52 -13.69
C SER A 241 -29.58 6.31 -14.65
N PHE A 242 -29.00 7.28 -15.35
CA PHE A 242 -29.65 7.96 -16.47
C PHE A 242 -29.74 7.04 -17.70
#